data_AF-F6KLL3-F1
#
_entry.id   AF-F6KLL3-F1
#
_cell.length_a   1.000
_cell.length_b   1.000
_cell.length_c   1.000
_cell.angle_alpha   90.00
_cell.angle_beta   90.00
_cell.angle_gamma   90.00
#
_symmetry.space_group_name_H-M   'P 1'
#
loop_
_entity.id
_entity.type
_entity.pdbx_description
1 polymer ?
#
loop_
_entity_poly.entity_id
_entity_poly.type
_entity_poly.pdbx_seq_one_letter_code
_entity_poly.pdbx_strand_id
1 'polypeptide(L)'
;MTVQTGIDGKNRNQVLRLISTELENIRLGKISELEIEQTKAMLKNQYILALDNAGAWLEKEYLNELMPQTMLTAEEWIARINAVTISEIQEVAKRLELQAIFFLEGETEND
;
A
#
# COMPACT_ATOMS: atom_id res chain seq x y z
N MET A 1 -1.93 1.63 -7.99
CA MET A 1 -1.32 0.60 -7.12
C MET A 1 -0.82 -0.53 -8.00
N THR A 2 0.32 -1.12 -7.68
CA THR A 2 0.87 -2.26 -8.41
C THR A 2 1.26 -3.36 -7.42
N VAL A 3 1.08 -4.63 -7.81
CA VAL A 3 1.62 -5.78 -7.08
C VAL A 3 2.73 -6.38 -7.92
N GLN A 4 3.89 -6.62 -7.30
CA GLN A 4 5.07 -7.18 -7.96
C GLN A 4 5.51 -8.43 -7.20
N THR A 5 5.74 -9.53 -7.92
CA THR A 5 6.13 -10.82 -7.33
C THR A 5 7.21 -11.47 -8.17
N GLY A 6 8.29 -11.93 -7.54
CA GLY A 6 9.26 -12.84 -8.16
C GLY A 6 8.88 -14.28 -7.88
N ILE A 7 8.58 -15.06 -8.91
CA ILE A 7 8.05 -16.43 -8.79
C ILE A 7 8.63 -17.35 -9.87
N ASP A 8 8.64 -18.66 -9.61
CA ASP A 8 8.81 -19.64 -10.69
C ASP A 8 7.63 -19.53 -11.67
N GLY A 9 7.90 -19.48 -12.97
CA GLY A 9 6.87 -19.22 -13.98
C GLY A 9 5.72 -20.23 -13.99
N LYS A 10 6.00 -21.51 -13.69
CA LYS A 10 5.00 -22.57 -13.49
C LYS A 10 3.91 -22.22 -12.46
N ASN A 11 4.24 -21.38 -11.47
CA ASN A 11 3.33 -21.01 -10.38
C ASN A 11 2.50 -19.76 -10.69
N ARG A 12 2.64 -19.13 -11.87
CA ARG A 12 1.95 -17.89 -12.26
C ARG A 12 0.46 -17.89 -11.91
N ASN A 13 -0.27 -18.89 -12.39
CA ASN A 13 -1.72 -18.95 -12.21
C ASN A 13 -2.11 -19.16 -10.73
N GLN A 14 -1.30 -19.90 -9.97
CA GLN A 14 -1.51 -20.07 -8.55
C GLN A 14 -1.31 -18.76 -7.79
N VAL A 15 -0.26 -18.03 -8.11
CA VAL A 15 0.06 -16.74 -7.47
C VAL A 15 -1.01 -15.70 -7.77
N LEU A 16 -1.46 -15.59 -9.02
CA LEU A 16 -2.57 -14.69 -9.37
C LEU A 16 -3.85 -15.02 -8.60
N ARG A 17 -4.18 -16.31 -8.42
CA ARG A 17 -5.33 -16.72 -7.61
C ARG A 17 -5.14 -16.33 -6.14
N LEU A 18 -3.97 -16.56 -5.56
CA LEU A 18 -3.70 -16.23 -4.15
C LEU A 18 -3.80 -14.71 -3.90
N ILE A 19 -3.25 -13.89 -4.79
CA ILE A 19 -3.37 -12.42 -4.71
C ILE A 19 -4.84 -12.00 -4.79
N SER A 20 -5.60 -12.58 -5.72
CA SER A 20 -7.03 -12.30 -5.85
C SER A 20 -7.82 -12.70 -4.61
N THR A 21 -7.52 -13.86 -4.03
CA THR A 21 -8.16 -14.33 -2.78
C THR A 21 -7.87 -13.38 -1.63
N GLU A 22 -6.64 -12.88 -1.53
CA GLU A 22 -6.27 -11.98 -0.44
C GLU A 22 -6.93 -10.61 -0.58
N LEU A 23 -6.99 -10.06 -1.79
CA LEU A 23 -7.77 -8.85 -2.05
C LEU A 23 -9.25 -9.04 -1.68
N GLU A 24 -9.81 -10.22 -1.95
CA GLU A 24 -11.19 -10.53 -1.57
C GLU A 24 -11.38 -10.66 -0.05
N ASN A 25 -10.41 -11.24 0.67
CA ASN A 25 -10.41 -11.24 2.12
C ASN A 25 -10.47 -9.81 2.69
N ILE A 26 -9.68 -8.88 2.14
CA ILE A 26 -9.70 -7.47 2.52
C ILE A 26 -11.06 -6.84 2.21
N ARG A 27 -11.65 -7.10 1.03
CA ARG A 27 -13.00 -6.60 0.67
C ARG A 27 -14.08 -7.10 1.62
N LEU A 28 -13.97 -8.35 2.08
CA LEU A 28 -14.86 -8.95 3.07
C LEU A 28 -14.58 -8.49 4.51
N GLY A 29 -13.55 -7.68 4.74
CA GLY A 29 -13.18 -7.16 6.06
C GLY A 29 -12.56 -8.23 6.96
N LYS A 30 -12.02 -9.31 6.37
CA LYS A 30 -11.29 -10.36 7.09
C LYS A 30 -9.87 -9.89 7.37
N ILE A 31 -9.76 -8.89 8.22
CA ILE A 31 -8.50 -8.29 8.65
C ILE A 31 -8.49 -8.35 10.17
N SER A 32 -7.43 -8.92 10.73
CA SER A 32 -7.25 -8.97 12.17
C SER A 32 -6.91 -7.59 12.74
N GLU A 33 -7.25 -7.37 14.00
CA GLU A 33 -6.90 -6.15 14.71
C GLU A 33 -5.38 -5.93 14.72
N LEU A 34 -4.61 -7.01 14.93
CA LEU A 34 -3.14 -6.97 14.93
C LEU A 34 -2.57 -6.49 13.59
N GLU A 35 -3.09 -6.96 12.46
CA GLU A 35 -2.63 -6.52 11.13
C GLU A 35 -2.82 -5.01 10.95
N ILE A 36 -3.95 -4.47 11.42
CA ILE A 36 -4.25 -3.03 11.32
C ILE A 36 -3.34 -2.24 12.25
N GLU A 37 -3.21 -2.67 13.50
CA GLU A 37 -2.36 -2.01 14.50
C GLU A 37 -0.89 -1.96 14.05
N GLN A 38 -0.34 -3.10 13.59
CA GLN A 38 1.03 -3.18 13.10
C GLN A 38 1.24 -2.30 11.87
N THR A 39 0.31 -2.32 10.92
CA THR A 39 0.39 -1.48 9.72
C THR A 39 0.35 0.00 10.07
N LYS A 40 -0.57 0.43 10.95
CA LYS A 40 -0.65 1.82 11.43
C LYS A 40 0.61 2.23 12.18
N ALA A 41 1.15 1.37 13.04
CA ALA A 41 2.38 1.64 13.76
C ALA A 41 3.57 1.83 12.80
N MET A 42 3.72 0.96 11.81
CA MET A 42 4.77 1.05 10.80
C MET A 42 4.68 2.35 10.00
N LEU A 43 3.49 2.72 9.50
CA LEU A 43 3.29 3.96 8.74
C LEU A 43 3.61 5.21 9.56
N LYS A 44 3.17 5.26 10.83
CA LYS A 44 3.49 6.37 11.74
C LYS A 44 4.99 6.48 11.99
N ASN A 45 5.64 5.36 12.26
CA ASN A 45 7.08 5.33 12.54
C ASN A 45 7.90 5.81 11.34
N GLN A 46 7.56 5.36 10.13
CA GLN A 46 8.21 5.80 8.89
C GLN A 46 8.05 7.32 8.69
N TYR A 47 6.85 7.85 8.90
CA TYR A 47 6.59 9.29 8.78
C TYR A 47 7.38 10.09 9.82
N ILE A 48 7.37 9.69 11.09
CA ILE A 48 8.10 10.37 12.17
C ILE A 48 9.60 10.39 11.89
N LEU A 49 10.18 9.26 11.46
CA LEU A 49 11.60 9.18 11.11
C LEU A 49 11.99 10.13 9.98
N ALA A 50 11.08 10.38 9.02
CA ALA A 50 11.32 11.30 7.93
C ALA A 50 11.29 12.78 8.36
N LEU A 51 10.69 13.13 9.50
CA LEU A 51 10.61 14.53 9.95
C LEU A 51 11.97 15.13 10.30
N ASP A 52 12.95 14.31 10.68
CA ASP A 52 14.31 14.74 10.99
C ASP A 52 15.20 14.83 9.72
N ASN A 53 14.67 14.48 8.56
CA ASN A 53 15.40 14.50 7.30
C ASN A 53 15.16 15.82 6.53
N ALA A 54 16.22 16.60 6.32
CA ALA A 54 16.15 17.88 5.60
C ALA A 54 15.68 17.74 4.13
N GLY A 55 15.99 16.62 3.47
CA GLY A 55 15.52 16.34 2.11
C GLY A 55 14.01 16.10 2.09
N ALA A 56 13.49 15.29 3.02
CA ALA A 56 12.06 15.05 3.17
C ALA A 56 11.30 16.36 3.51
N TRP A 57 11.91 17.24 4.31
CA TRP A 57 11.35 18.56 4.58
C TRP A 57 11.23 19.41 3.31
N LEU A 58 12.29 19.45 2.48
CA LEU A 58 12.27 20.20 1.22
C LEU A 58 11.18 19.67 0.27
N GLU A 59 11.05 18.35 0.14
CA GLU A 59 9.99 17.74 -0.66
C GLU A 59 8.59 18.09 -0.14
N LYS A 60 8.41 18.08 1.19
CA LYS A 60 7.15 18.47 1.83
C LYS A 60 6.79 19.91 1.50
N GLU A 61 7.72 20.85 1.64
CA GLU A 61 7.49 22.26 1.32
C GLU A 61 7.22 22.46 -0.17
N TYR A 62 7.91 21.74 -1.04
CA TYR A 62 7.65 21.78 -2.47
C TYR A 62 6.22 21.31 -2.81
N LEU A 63 5.74 20.22 -2.20
CA LEU A 63 4.37 19.75 -2.36
C LEU A 63 3.34 20.73 -1.78
N ASN A 64 3.66 21.38 -0.65
CA ASN A 64 2.79 22.40 -0.05
C ASN A 64 2.62 23.62 -0.97
N GLU A 65 3.68 24.04 -1.64
CA GLU A 65 3.62 25.14 -2.62
C GLU A 65 2.74 24.77 -3.83
N LEU A 66 2.89 23.55 -4.35
CA LEU A 66 2.11 23.07 -5.49
C LEU A 66 0.63 22.79 -5.15
N MET A 67 0.36 22.33 -3.93
CA MET A 67 -0.97 21.92 -3.46
C MET A 67 -1.26 22.48 -2.05
N PRO A 68 -1.50 23.80 -1.90
CA PRO A 68 -1.61 24.42 -0.57
C PRO A 68 -2.78 23.90 0.26
N GLN A 69 -3.81 23.36 -0.39
CA GLN A 69 -5.01 22.84 0.29
C GLN A 69 -4.80 21.44 0.90
N THR A 70 -3.68 20.76 0.59
CA THR A 70 -3.40 19.41 1.09
C THR A 70 -2.45 19.40 2.30
N MET A 71 -2.08 20.58 2.80
CA MET A 71 -1.16 20.70 3.94
C MET A 71 -1.72 20.02 5.18
N LEU A 72 -0.90 19.18 5.82
CA LEU A 72 -1.20 18.55 7.09
C LEU A 72 -0.04 18.77 8.07
N THR A 73 -0.40 19.09 9.31
CA THR A 73 0.55 19.03 10.42
C THR A 73 0.92 17.58 10.69
N ALA A 74 2.06 17.35 11.36
CA ALA A 74 2.44 15.99 11.76
C ALA A 74 1.40 15.33 12.68
N GLU A 75 0.83 16.11 13.60
CA GLU A 75 -0.22 15.65 14.51
C GLU A 75 -1.48 15.23 13.75
N GLU A 76 -1.96 16.07 12.83
CA GLU A 76 -3.15 15.77 12.02
C GLU A 76 -2.93 14.54 11.13
N TRP A 77 -1.75 14.41 10.52
CA TRP A 77 -1.41 13.25 9.71
C TRP A 77 -1.46 11.95 10.53
N ILE A 78 -0.88 11.96 11.74
CA ILE A 78 -0.91 10.83 12.67
C ILE A 78 -2.34 10.53 13.15
N ALA A 79 -3.12 11.56 13.46
CA ALA A 79 -4.51 11.41 13.88
C ALA A 79 -5.36 10.73 12.79
N ARG A 80 -5.19 11.13 11.53
CA ARG A 80 -5.88 10.51 10.40
C ARG A 80 -5.51 9.04 10.22
N ILE A 81 -4.23 8.67 10.32
CA ILE A 81 -3.81 7.26 10.26
C ILE A 81 -4.45 6.44 11.39
N ASN A 82 -4.52 6.98 12.61
CA ASN A 82 -5.15 6.29 13.73
C ASN A 82 -6.66 6.12 13.52
N ALA A 83 -7.34 7.11 12.93
CA ALA A 83 -8.78 7.12 12.72
C ALA A 83 -9.27 6.13 11.65
N VAL A 84 -8.40 5.64 10.76
CA VAL A 84 -8.78 4.71 9.68
C VAL A 84 -9.50 3.48 10.23
N THR A 85 -10.67 3.20 9.68
CA THR A 85 -11.54 2.09 10.06
C THR A 85 -11.46 0.93 9.07
N ILE A 86 -11.87 -0.27 9.51
CA ILE A 86 -11.97 -1.44 8.61
C ILE A 86 -12.92 -1.15 7.43
N SER A 87 -14.01 -0.44 7.67
CA SER A 87 -14.98 -0.11 6.62
C SER A 87 -14.37 0.76 5.51
N GLU A 88 -13.53 1.74 5.86
CA GLU A 88 -12.80 2.54 4.86
C GLU A 88 -11.78 1.70 4.09
N ILE A 89 -11.08 0.78 4.77
CA ILE A 89 -10.16 -0.16 4.12
C ILE A 89 -10.90 -1.05 3.12
N GLN A 90 -12.05 -1.59 3.51
CA GLN A 90 -12.92 -2.37 2.63
C GLN A 90 -13.41 -1.55 1.43
N GLU A 91 -13.78 -0.30 1.64
CA GLU A 91 -14.23 0.58 0.57
C GLU A 91 -13.13 0.82 -0.46
N VAL A 92 -11.90 1.10 -0.01
CA VAL A 92 -10.74 1.22 -0.90
C VAL A 92 -10.54 -0.10 -1.66
N ALA A 93 -10.54 -1.25 -0.98
CA ALA A 93 -10.37 -2.55 -1.61
C ALA A 93 -11.45 -2.89 -2.65
N LYS A 94 -12.69 -2.39 -2.47
CA LYS A 94 -13.78 -2.53 -3.44
C LYS A 94 -13.62 -1.62 -4.66
N ARG A 95 -12.98 -0.46 -4.50
CA ARG A 95 -12.66 0.46 -5.62
C ARG A 95 -11.49 -0.02 -6.47
N LEU A 96 -10.67 -0.95 -5.97
CA LEU A 96 -9.57 -1.54 -6.74
C LEU A 96 -10.10 -2.45 -7.84
N GLU A 97 -9.69 -2.17 -9.07
CA GLU A 97 -9.96 -2.98 -10.25
C GLU A 97 -8.64 -3.34 -10.95
N LEU A 98 -8.50 -4.62 -11.33
CA LEU A 98 -7.31 -5.11 -12.02
C LEU A 98 -7.35 -4.66 -13.49
N GLN A 99 -6.44 -3.77 -13.86
CA GLN A 99 -6.40 -3.20 -15.21
C GLN A 99 -5.43 -3.92 -16.16
N ALA A 100 -4.31 -4.41 -15.63
CA ALA A 100 -3.28 -5.05 -16.45
C ALA A 100 -2.48 -6.08 -15.65
N ILE A 101 -2.03 -7.13 -16.34
CA ILE A 101 -1.07 -8.09 -15.84
C ILE A 101 0.10 -8.13 -16.81
N PHE A 102 1.30 -7.86 -16.31
CA PHE A 102 2.55 -8.12 -17.02
C PHE A 102 3.24 -9.34 -16.41
N PHE A 103 3.72 -10.24 -17.25
CA PHE A 103 4.45 -11.42 -16.82
C PHE A 103 5.72 -11.56 -17.65
N LEU A 104 6.86 -11.41 -16.99
CA LEU A 104 8.17 -11.65 -17.58
C LEU A 104 8.52 -13.12 -17.37
N GLU A 105 8.35 -13.93 -18.40
CA GLU A 105 8.71 -15.34 -18.39
C GLU A 105 10.18 -15.50 -18.78
N GLY A 106 10.95 -16.19 -17.95
CA GLY A 106 12.33 -16.54 -18.28
C GLY A 106 12.36 -17.78 -19.17
N GLU A 107 12.99 -17.71 -20.33
CA GLU A 107 13.35 -18.90 -21.11
C GLU A 107 14.56 -19.55 -20.44
N THR A 108 14.37 -20.72 -19.84
CA THR A 108 15.45 -21.51 -19.19
C THR A 108 15.73 -22.83 -19.90
N GLU A 109 15.03 -23.12 -20.99
CA GLU A 109 15.29 -24.29 -21.84
C GLU A 109 16.26 -23.88 -22.95
N ASN A 110 17.51 -24.34 -22.85
CA ASN A 110 18.43 -24.35 -23.98
C ASN A 110 18.16 -25.64 -24.75
N ASP A 111 17.70 -25.53 -26.00
CA ASP A 111 17.90 -26.59 -27.00
C ASP A 111 19.39 -26.71 -27.37
#